data_AF-A0A941EC18-F1
#
_entry.id   AF-A0A941EC18-F1
#
_cell.length_a   1.000
_cell.length_b   1.000
_cell.length_c   1.000
_cell.angle_alpha   90.00
_cell.angle_beta   90.00
_cell.angle_gamma   90.00
#
_symmetry.space_group_name_H-M   'P 1'
#
loop_
_entity.id
_entity.type
_entity.pdbx_description
1 polymer ?
#
loop_
_entity_poly.entity_id
_entity_poly.type
_entity_poly.pdbx_seq_one_letter_code
_entity_poly.pdbx_strand_id
1 'polypeptide(L)'
;EPQSSSGLLAGTGTGATGWLRSVAKERRTDLALPTPEARDLAWFVREAWPSPTTGADLTEGVIKGDQALTVLVRSDSLVIFGDGMEADRIQLAWGQTVTITPATRTLRLVV
;
A
#
# COMPACT_ATOMS: atom_id res chain seq x y z
N GLU A 1 -0.45 11.89 6.64
CA GLU A 1 -0.53 12.26 8.07
C GLU A 1 0.46 11.43 8.90
N PRO A 2 0.83 11.82 10.13
CA PRO A 2 1.50 10.92 11.09
C PRO A 2 0.57 9.78 11.52
N GLN A 3 1.05 8.53 11.49
CA GLN A 3 0.25 7.34 11.84
C GLN A 3 1.03 6.36 12.70
N SER A 4 0.28 5.61 13.53
CA SER A 4 0.71 4.36 14.16
C SER A 4 -0.19 3.23 13.65
N SER A 5 0.40 2.15 13.16
CA SER A 5 -0.33 1.07 12.49
C SER A 5 0.49 -0.22 12.42
N SER A 6 -0.15 -1.33 12.05
CA SER A 6 0.51 -2.61 11.80
C SER A 6 1.19 -2.70 10.42
N GLY A 7 1.03 -1.68 9.57
CA GLY A 7 1.72 -1.57 8.28
C GLY A 7 0.84 -1.03 7.17
N LEU A 8 1.33 -1.11 5.94
CA LEU A 8 0.65 -0.63 4.74
C LEU A 8 0.71 -1.69 3.63
N LEU A 9 -0.40 -1.86 2.92
CA LEU A 9 -0.48 -2.63 1.69
C LEU A 9 -0.64 -1.67 0.53
N ALA A 10 0.07 -1.92 -0.57
CA ALA A 10 -0.13 -1.28 -1.85
C ALA A 10 -0.05 -2.34 -2.94
N GLY A 11 -0.98 -2.33 -3.90
CA GLY A 11 -1.01 -3.35 -4.94
C GLY A 11 -1.70 -2.90 -6.23
N THR A 12 -1.32 -3.57 -7.31
CA THR A 12 -1.85 -3.39 -8.66
C THR A 12 -3.24 -4.01 -8.81
N GLY A 13 -3.87 -3.79 -9.96
CA GLY A 13 -5.10 -4.50 -10.32
C GLY A 13 -4.96 -6.02 -10.43
N THR A 14 -3.81 -6.53 -10.87
CA THR A 14 -3.54 -7.98 -10.82
C THR A 14 -3.41 -8.48 -9.39
N GLY A 15 -2.82 -7.67 -8.49
CA GLY A 15 -2.74 -7.93 -7.05
C GLY A 15 -4.05 -7.69 -6.29
N ALA A 16 -5.07 -7.09 -6.94
CA ALA A 16 -6.34 -6.77 -6.31
C ALA A 16 -7.13 -8.01 -5.85
N THR A 17 -6.78 -9.20 -6.34
CA THR A 17 -7.38 -10.47 -5.92
C THR A 17 -6.72 -11.08 -4.67
N GLY A 18 -5.55 -10.58 -4.27
CA GLY A 18 -4.79 -11.03 -3.09
C GLY A 18 -5.20 -10.33 -1.79
N TRP A 19 -4.22 -9.94 -0.97
CA TRP A 19 -4.48 -9.29 0.33
C TRP A 19 -5.35 -8.03 0.23
N LEU A 20 -5.28 -7.29 -0.88
CA LEU A 20 -6.15 -6.13 -1.12
C LEU A 20 -7.64 -6.51 -1.08
N ARG A 21 -8.02 -7.66 -1.68
CA ARG A 21 -9.41 -8.16 -1.63
C ARG A 21 -9.84 -8.50 -0.21
N SER A 22 -8.96 -9.12 0.57
CA SER A 22 -9.26 -9.47 1.96
C SER A 22 -9.51 -8.22 2.80
N VAL A 23 -8.62 -7.23 2.71
CA VAL A 23 -8.74 -5.98 3.47
C VAL A 23 -9.95 -5.15 3.01
N ALA A 24 -10.17 -5.03 1.70
CA ALA A 24 -11.35 -4.32 1.18
C ALA A 24 -12.66 -4.96 1.67
N LYS A 25 -12.74 -6.31 1.67
CA LYS A 25 -13.91 -7.05 2.16
C LYS A 25 -14.11 -6.87 3.67
N GLU A 26 -13.05 -6.95 4.46
CA GLU A 26 -13.09 -6.77 5.91
C GLU A 26 -13.57 -5.36 6.28
N ARG A 27 -13.03 -4.34 5.62
CA ARG A 27 -13.38 -2.93 5.83
C ARG A 27 -14.76 -2.55 5.31
N ARG A 28 -15.34 -3.34 4.41
CA ARG A 28 -16.57 -3.00 3.67
C ARG A 28 -16.44 -1.63 2.99
N THR A 29 -15.27 -1.38 2.41
CA THR A 29 -14.97 -0.11 1.73
C THR A 29 -15.80 0.04 0.45
N ASP A 30 -16.17 1.27 0.12
CA ASP A 30 -16.74 1.66 -1.18
C ASP A 30 -15.64 1.89 -2.24
N LEU A 31 -14.36 1.80 -1.86
CA LEU A 31 -13.23 1.93 -2.76
C LEU A 31 -13.24 0.81 -3.80
N ALA A 32 -13.37 1.20 -5.07
CA ALA A 32 -13.25 0.28 -6.18
C ALA A 32 -11.79 -0.15 -6.36
N LEU A 33 -11.51 -1.44 -6.18
CA LEU A 33 -10.20 -2.00 -6.48
C LEU A 33 -9.91 -1.92 -7.99
N PRO A 34 -8.66 -1.64 -8.41
CA PRO A 34 -8.32 -1.54 -9.83
C PRO A 34 -8.56 -2.86 -10.57
N THR A 35 -8.97 -2.79 -11.83
CA THR A 35 -9.04 -3.97 -12.71
C THR A 35 -7.63 -4.41 -13.11
N PRO A 36 -7.41 -5.68 -13.52
CA PRO A 36 -6.09 -6.17 -13.91
C PRO A 36 -5.37 -5.33 -14.97
N GLU A 37 -6.11 -4.66 -15.85
CA GLU A 37 -5.59 -3.81 -16.93
C GLU A 37 -5.34 -2.36 -16.50
N ALA A 38 -5.88 -1.95 -15.34
CA ALA A 38 -5.71 -0.61 -14.82
C ALA A 38 -4.27 -0.35 -14.40
N ARG A 39 -3.79 0.87 -14.64
CA ARG A 39 -2.46 1.33 -14.19
C ARG A 39 -2.45 1.82 -12.74
N ASP A 40 -3.62 1.92 -12.12
CA ASP A 40 -3.79 2.45 -10.79
C ASP A 40 -3.31 1.45 -9.71
N LEU A 41 -2.88 1.97 -8.57
CA LEU A 41 -2.59 1.17 -7.38
C LEU A 41 -3.62 1.45 -6.30
N ALA A 42 -4.12 0.43 -5.62
CA ALA A 42 -4.87 0.62 -4.38
C ALA A 42 -3.94 0.45 -3.18
N TRP A 43 -4.18 1.22 -2.12
CA TRP A 43 -3.45 1.10 -0.86
C TRP A 43 -4.38 1.10 0.35
N PHE A 44 -3.95 0.42 1.41
CA PHE A 44 -4.64 0.33 2.68
C PHE A 44 -3.63 0.33 3.83
N VAL A 45 -3.88 1.13 4.85
CA VAL A 45 -3.19 1.04 6.14
C VAL A 45 -3.83 -0.10 6.94
N ARG A 46 -3.03 -0.97 7.54
CA ARG A 46 -3.52 -2.06 8.37
C ARG A 46 -3.56 -1.65 9.83
N GLU A 47 -4.73 -1.82 10.46
CA GLU A 47 -4.90 -1.58 11.90
C GLU A 47 -4.41 -0.18 12.31
N ALA A 48 -4.85 0.85 11.57
CA ALA A 48 -4.54 2.24 11.91
C ALA A 48 -5.09 2.57 13.31
N TRP A 49 -4.23 3.04 14.21
CA TRP A 49 -4.60 3.33 15.58
C TRP A 49 -4.79 4.84 15.80
N PRO A 50 -6.03 5.30 16.12
CA PRO A 50 -6.27 6.70 16.46
C PRO A 50 -5.75 6.97 17.87
N SER A 51 -4.59 7.62 17.95
CA SER A 51 -3.96 7.99 19.22
C SER A 51 -4.10 9.51 19.47
N PRO A 52 -3.77 10.00 20.68
CA PRO A 52 -3.78 11.44 20.94
C PRO A 52 -2.81 12.26 20.06
N THR A 53 -1.81 11.62 19.44
CA THR A 53 -0.75 12.30 18.68
C THR A 53 -0.63 11.84 17.22
N THR A 54 -1.41 10.84 16.78
CA THR A 54 -1.40 10.32 15.40
C THR A 54 -2.81 10.24 14.83
N GLY A 55 -2.92 10.48 13.52
CA GLY A 55 -4.18 10.38 12.78
C GLY A 55 -4.49 8.97 12.31
N ALA A 56 -5.74 8.77 11.89
CA ALA A 56 -6.22 7.55 11.24
C ALA A 56 -7.30 7.89 10.20
N ASP A 57 -7.21 9.07 9.57
CA ASP A 57 -8.17 9.54 8.56
C ASP A 57 -7.79 9.08 7.15
N LEU A 58 -6.49 8.96 6.87
CA LEU A 58 -5.94 8.52 5.58
C LEU A 58 -5.56 7.03 5.66
N THR A 59 -6.56 6.15 5.59
CA THR A 59 -6.32 4.69 5.77
C THR A 59 -6.52 3.86 4.52
N GLU A 60 -7.03 4.44 3.44
CA GLU A 60 -7.17 3.77 2.14
C GLU A 60 -7.23 4.78 1.01
N GLY A 61 -6.91 4.34 -0.21
CA GLY A 61 -7.00 5.20 -1.38
C GLY A 61 -6.49 4.53 -2.66
N VAL A 62 -6.55 5.30 -3.74
CA VAL A 62 -6.06 4.89 -5.06
C VAL A 62 -5.02 5.89 -5.55
N ILE A 63 -3.89 5.41 -6.04
CA ILE A 63 -2.83 6.17 -6.70
C ILE A 63 -3.09 6.08 -8.20
N LYS A 64 -3.39 7.22 -8.83
CA LYS A 64 -3.71 7.35 -10.26
C LYS A 64 -2.70 8.22 -10.99
N GLY A 65 -2.49 7.95 -12.27
CA GLY A 65 -1.68 8.82 -13.13
C GLY A 65 -0.26 9.04 -12.61
N ASP A 66 0.11 10.30 -12.36
CA ASP A 66 1.40 10.75 -11.84
C ASP A 66 1.46 10.87 -10.32
N GLN A 67 0.40 10.44 -9.61
CA GLN A 67 0.37 10.45 -8.15
C GLN A 67 1.39 9.46 -7.57
N ALA A 68 1.79 9.75 -6.33
CA ALA A 68 2.68 8.91 -5.56
C ALA A 68 2.19 8.79 -4.11
N LEU A 69 2.35 7.61 -3.52
CA LEU A 69 2.23 7.43 -2.09
C LEU A 69 3.62 7.52 -1.46
N THR A 70 3.82 8.50 -0.58
CA THR A 70 5.09 8.71 0.11
C THR A 70 4.94 8.36 1.59
N VAL A 71 5.82 7.49 2.08
CA VAL A 71 5.84 7.03 3.47
C VAL A 71 7.19 7.42 4.09
N LEU A 72 7.14 8.27 5.11
CA LEU A 72 8.30 8.59 5.96
C LEU A 72 8.30 7.65 7.18
N VAL A 73 9.36 6.87 7.32
CA VAL A 73 9.50 5.91 8.42
C VAL A 73 9.79 6.65 9.73
N ARG A 74 8.90 6.47 10.70
CA ARG A 74 9.00 6.98 12.08
C ARG A 74 8.88 5.86 13.11
N SER A 75 9.46 4.70 12.78
CA SER A 75 9.65 3.56 13.67
C SER A 75 11.12 3.14 13.63
N ASP A 76 11.55 2.37 14.64
CA ASP A 76 12.94 1.87 14.70
C ASP A 76 13.28 0.94 13.53
N SER A 77 12.28 0.17 13.07
CA SER A 77 12.39 -0.69 11.90
C SER A 77 11.07 -0.75 11.16
N LEU A 78 11.15 -0.74 9.84
CA LEU A 78 10.08 -1.10 8.92
C LEU A 78 10.64 -2.08 7.88
N VAL A 79 9.84 -3.05 7.49
CA VAL A 79 10.19 -4.01 6.45
C VAL A 79 9.24 -3.83 5.28
N ILE A 80 9.80 -3.82 4.06
CA ILE A 80 9.04 -3.81 2.81
C ILE A 80 9.43 -5.03 2.00
N PHE A 81 8.43 -5.74 1.48
CA PHE A 81 8.60 -6.84 0.55
C PHE A 81 7.45 -6.84 -0.47
N GLY A 82 7.72 -7.39 -1.65
CA GLY A 82 6.74 -7.56 -2.72
C GLY A 82 6.23 -8.99 -2.79
N ASP A 83 5.01 -9.18 -3.32
CA ASP A 83 4.45 -10.48 -3.70
C ASP A 83 4.48 -11.58 -2.61
N GLY A 84 4.53 -11.18 -1.34
CA GLY A 84 4.64 -12.10 -0.20
C GLY A 84 6.03 -12.70 0.02
N MET A 85 7.06 -12.23 -0.70
CA MET A 85 8.43 -12.75 -0.62
C MET A 85 9.25 -12.06 0.49
N GLU A 86 8.97 -12.36 1.75
CA GLU A 86 9.64 -11.72 2.90
C GLU A 86 11.16 -11.95 2.97
N ALA A 87 11.67 -13.01 2.34
CA ALA A 87 13.11 -13.26 2.24
C ALA A 87 13.84 -12.18 1.40
N ASP A 88 13.15 -11.58 0.42
CA ASP A 88 13.66 -10.51 -0.45
C ASP A 88 13.16 -9.14 0.02
N ARG A 89 13.41 -8.85 1.30
CA ARG A 89 12.92 -7.64 1.95
C ARG A 89 13.95 -6.52 1.93
N ILE A 90 13.43 -5.29 1.91
CA ILE A 90 14.18 -4.08 2.21
C ILE A 90 13.87 -3.68 3.65
N GLN A 91 14.92 -3.49 4.46
CA GLN A 91 14.79 -2.95 5.80
C GLN A 91 15.00 -1.44 5.79
N LEU A 92 14.14 -0.72 6.50
CA LEU A 92 14.15 0.72 6.61
C LEU A 92 14.22 1.12 8.08
N ALA A 93 14.97 2.18 8.34
CA ALA A 93 15.15 2.80 9.63
C ALA A 93 14.49 4.18 9.67
N TRP A 94 14.42 4.75 10.87
CA TRP A 94 13.89 6.08 11.13
C TRP A 94 14.45 7.15 10.16
N GLY A 95 13.55 7.97 9.62
CA GLY A 95 13.90 9.09 8.74
C GLY A 95 14.07 8.70 7.26
N GLN A 96 14.05 7.41 6.92
CA GLN A 96 14.03 6.99 5.52
C GLN A 96 12.65 7.15 4.90
N THR A 97 12.63 7.45 3.60
CA THR A 97 11.40 7.69 2.83
C THR A 97 11.26 6.66 1.73
N VAL A 98 10.04 6.18 1.56
CA VAL A 98 9.64 5.28 0.48
C VAL A 98 8.61 5.97 -0.38
N THR A 99 8.78 5.89 -1.68
CA THR A 99 7.83 6.40 -2.66
C THR A 99 7.32 5.25 -3.51
N ILE A 100 6.00 5.08 -3.54
CA ILE A 100 5.31 4.04 -4.31
C ILE A 100 4.55 4.72 -5.44
N THR A 101 4.84 4.30 -6.67
CA THR A 101 4.19 4.79 -7.89
C THR A 101 3.87 3.62 -8.82
N PRO A 102 2.89 3.77 -9.74
CA PRO A 102 2.73 2.84 -10.85
C PRO A 102 4.04 2.66 -11.62
N ALA A 103 4.42 1.41 -11.87
CA ALA A 103 5.61 1.12 -12.65
C ALA A 103 5.48 1.65 -14.09
N THR A 104 6.60 2.07 -14.68
CA THR A 104 6.65 2.48 -16.09
C THR A 104 6.44 1.30 -17.03
N ARG A 105 6.93 0.11 -16.63
CA ARG A 105 6.81 -1.16 -17.34
C ARG A 105 5.59 -1.93 -16.88
N THR A 106 4.92 -2.60 -17.81
CA THR A 106 3.74 -3.43 -17.54
C THR A 106 3.99 -4.88 -17.95
N LEU A 107 3.38 -5.81 -17.23
CA LEU A 107 3.30 -7.21 -17.65
C LEU A 107 2.44 -7.31 -18.91
N ARG A 108 2.90 -8.09 -19.90
CA ARG A 108 2.12 -8.45 -21.09
C ARG A 108 1.83 -9.93 -21.03
N LEU A 109 0.59 -10.28 -20.72
CA LEU A 109 0.12 -11.66 -20.77
C LEU A 109 -0.37 -11.97 -22.18
N VAL A 110 0.13 -13.04 -22.79
CA VAL A 110 -0.38 -13.57 -24.05
C VAL A 110 -1.39 -14.66 -23.70
N VAL A 111 -2.61 -14.54 -24.23
CA VAL A 111 -3.72 -15.48 -24.04
C VAL A 111 -4.02 -16.24 -25.32
#